data_AF-A0A554WG10-F1
#
_entry.id   AF-A0A554WG10-F1
#
_cell.length_a   1.000
_cell.length_b   1.000
_cell.length_c   1.000
_cell.angle_alpha   90.00
_cell.angle_beta   90.00
_cell.angle_gamma   90.00
#
_symmetry.space_group_name_H-M   'P 1'
#
loop_
_entity.id
_entity.type
_entity.pdbx_description
1 polymer ?
#
loop_
_entity_poly.entity_id
_entity_poly.type
_entity_poly.pdbx_seq_one_letter_code
_entity_poly.pdbx_strand_id
1 'polypeptide(L)'
;MTDPALPVIAVDELRVGHYVLLDLGWMDHPFARNNFRIESTRQIETIRALGLTRVRIDPARSDPESDPEPPSAQPGADTPDAATAGRGADPRRAALAAQRRALQQCERRYHDGARRYKALVEDVERAPEAAGAQARALVGELVGDIGGHAESAIRLLGDIQGDRGAQHAMNVTVLALLLGRALGFEAPALQALGQAALLHDIGKLRLPEVVRHKDDAFTPAQLKAYQSHPDEGAALVRAMGLD
;
A
#
# COMPACT_ATOMS: atom_id res chain seq x y z
N MET A 1 -12.91 -23.21 -25.14
CA MET A 1 -11.67 -22.93 -25.90
C MET A 1 -10.55 -22.99 -24.89
N THR A 2 -9.76 -24.06 -24.96
CA THR A 2 -8.75 -24.45 -23.97
C THR A 2 -7.54 -23.53 -24.13
N ASP A 3 -7.24 -22.75 -23.10
CA ASP A 3 -6.09 -21.84 -23.05
C ASP A 3 -4.80 -22.66 -23.26
N PRO A 4 -3.93 -22.34 -24.23
CA PRO A 4 -2.70 -23.09 -24.43
C PRO A 4 -1.85 -23.02 -23.15
N ALA A 5 -1.38 -24.18 -22.67
CA ALA A 5 -0.53 -24.26 -21.49
C ALA A 5 0.78 -23.51 -21.77
N LEU A 6 0.87 -22.28 -21.27
CA LEU A 6 2.04 -21.42 -21.43
C LEU A 6 3.27 -22.09 -20.79
N PRO A 7 4.44 -22.07 -21.46
CA PRO A 7 5.63 -22.72 -20.98
C PRO A 7 6.17 -22.08 -19.70
N VAL A 8 6.73 -22.91 -18.82
CA VAL A 8 7.29 -22.51 -17.53
C VAL A 8 8.80 -22.73 -17.55
N ILE A 9 9.56 -21.65 -17.47
CA ILE A 9 11.03 -21.65 -17.51
C ILE A 9 11.63 -21.41 -16.12
N ALA A 10 12.91 -21.75 -15.95
CA ALA A 10 13.61 -21.45 -14.71
C ALA A 10 13.88 -19.94 -14.60
N VAL A 11 13.89 -19.39 -13.38
CA VAL A 11 14.15 -17.95 -13.18
C VAL A 11 15.57 -17.55 -13.63
N ASP A 12 16.49 -18.51 -13.66
CA ASP A 12 17.85 -18.31 -14.17
C ASP A 12 17.90 -18.13 -15.69
N GLU A 13 16.88 -18.61 -16.41
CA GLU A 13 16.73 -18.52 -17.87
C GLU A 13 15.99 -17.24 -18.31
N LEU A 14 15.56 -16.39 -17.38
CA LEU A 14 14.91 -15.11 -17.70
C LEU A 14 15.86 -14.14 -18.39
N ARG A 15 15.39 -13.53 -19.47
CA ARG A 15 16.10 -12.51 -20.24
C ARG A 15 15.26 -11.25 -20.40
N VAL A 16 15.93 -10.13 -20.66
CA VAL A 16 15.25 -8.90 -21.06
C VAL A 16 14.56 -9.16 -22.40
N GLY A 17 13.28 -8.79 -22.49
CA GLY A 17 12.41 -9.10 -23.62
C GLY A 17 11.40 -10.24 -23.35
N HIS A 18 11.57 -11.05 -22.29
CA HIS A 18 10.59 -12.06 -21.92
C HIS A 18 9.29 -11.43 -21.38
N TYR A 19 8.14 -11.91 -21.85
CA TYR A 19 6.83 -11.60 -21.28
C TYR A 19 6.50 -12.61 -20.19
N VAL A 20 6.62 -12.20 -18.92
CA VAL A 20 6.44 -13.09 -17.77
C VAL A 20 5.03 -12.99 -17.20
N LEU A 21 4.55 -14.12 -16.67
CA LEU A 21 3.36 -14.21 -15.84
C LEU A 21 3.77 -14.75 -14.47
N LEU A 22 3.55 -13.92 -13.45
CA LEU A 22 3.81 -14.27 -12.07
C LEU A 22 2.53 -14.90 -11.51
N ASP A 23 2.59 -16.20 -11.21
CA ASP A 23 1.51 -16.95 -10.54
C ASP A 23 1.42 -16.61 -9.03
N LEU A 24 1.93 -15.44 -8.64
CA LEU A 24 1.89 -14.88 -7.30
C LEU A 24 0.71 -13.91 -7.18
N GLY A 25 0.28 -13.63 -5.95
CA GLY A 25 -0.61 -12.50 -5.71
C GLY A 25 0.08 -11.22 -6.18
N TRP A 26 -0.68 -10.29 -6.76
CA TRP A 26 -0.13 -9.02 -7.25
C TRP A 26 0.57 -8.19 -6.15
N MET A 27 0.26 -8.50 -4.89
CA MET A 27 0.83 -7.92 -3.68
C MET A 27 2.15 -8.57 -3.24
N ASP A 28 2.50 -9.75 -3.78
CA ASP A 28 3.68 -10.51 -3.39
C ASP A 28 4.93 -10.13 -4.21
N HIS A 29 4.79 -9.19 -5.15
CA HIS A 29 5.88 -8.74 -6.01
C HIS A 29 5.83 -7.23 -6.31
N PRO A 30 6.98 -6.57 -6.53
CA PRO A 30 7.06 -5.10 -6.67
C PRO A 30 6.73 -4.58 -8.07
N PHE A 31 6.06 -5.38 -8.91
CA PHE A 31 5.65 -5.00 -10.26
C PHE A 31 4.20 -4.51 -10.29
N ALA A 32 3.92 -3.50 -11.12
CA ALA A 32 2.59 -2.88 -11.22
C ALA A 32 1.48 -3.81 -11.75
N ARG A 33 1.85 -4.96 -12.35
CA ARG A 33 0.94 -5.95 -12.93
C ARG A 33 1.55 -7.35 -12.78
N ASN A 34 0.71 -8.38 -12.75
CA ASN A 34 1.15 -9.79 -12.62
C ASN A 34 1.69 -10.35 -13.93
N ASN A 35 1.48 -9.64 -15.02
CA ASN A 35 2.06 -9.98 -16.29
C ASN A 35 2.61 -8.72 -16.96
N PHE A 36 3.85 -8.80 -17.40
CA PHE A 36 4.56 -7.67 -17.99
C PHE A 36 5.77 -8.18 -18.77
N ARG A 37 6.25 -7.35 -19.70
CA ARG A 37 7.50 -7.60 -20.41
C ARG A 37 8.68 -7.13 -19.55
N ILE A 38 9.73 -7.94 -19.47
CA ILE A 38 10.98 -7.56 -18.82
C ILE A 38 11.70 -6.58 -19.72
N GLU A 39 11.89 -5.35 -19.27
CA GLU A 39 12.52 -4.25 -19.99
C GLU A 39 13.95 -3.96 -19.48
N SER A 40 14.34 -4.56 -18.35
CA SER A 40 15.68 -4.37 -17.79
C SER A 40 16.17 -5.54 -16.95
N THR A 41 17.49 -5.71 -16.88
CA THR A 41 18.15 -6.73 -16.05
C THR A 41 17.81 -6.58 -14.56
N ARG A 42 17.53 -5.35 -14.11
CA ARG A 42 17.09 -5.06 -12.73
C ARG A 42 15.75 -5.74 -12.40
N GLN A 43 14.84 -5.88 -13.36
CA GLN A 43 13.58 -6.58 -13.15
C GLN A 43 13.82 -8.10 -13.01
N ILE A 44 14.79 -8.67 -13.72
CA ILE A 44 15.19 -10.08 -13.57
C ILE A 44 15.74 -10.34 -12.16
N GLU A 45 16.63 -9.48 -11.68
CA GLU A 45 17.16 -9.56 -10.31
C GLU A 45 16.05 -9.45 -9.27
N THR A 46 15.06 -8.60 -9.53
CA THR A 46 13.90 -8.44 -8.66
C THR A 46 13.05 -9.72 -8.64
N ILE A 47 12.82 -10.39 -9.78
CA ILE A 47 12.11 -11.67 -9.83
C ILE A 47 12.91 -12.77 -9.11
N ARG A 48 14.24 -12.80 -9.25
CA ARG A 48 15.14 -13.72 -8.52
C ARG A 48 15.05 -13.52 -7.01
N ALA A 49 14.95 -12.27 -6.56
CA ALA A 49 14.83 -11.93 -5.15
C ALA A 49 13.48 -12.33 -4.52
N LEU A 50 12.46 -12.66 -5.33
CA LEU A 50 11.17 -13.18 -4.85
C LEU A 50 11.23 -14.65 -4.43
N GLY A 51 12.36 -15.34 -4.66
CA GLY A 51 12.52 -16.76 -4.28
C GLY A 51 11.73 -17.73 -5.16
N LEU A 52 11.26 -17.29 -6.33
CA LEU A 52 10.63 -18.16 -7.31
C LEU A 52 11.67 -19.06 -7.97
N THR A 53 11.38 -20.36 -8.08
CA THR A 53 12.22 -21.31 -8.82
C THR A 53 11.82 -21.41 -10.29
N ARG A 54 10.56 -21.14 -10.60
CA ARG A 54 9.97 -21.26 -11.94
C ARG A 54 8.99 -20.12 -12.21
N VAL A 55 9.00 -19.59 -13.44
CA VAL A 55 8.12 -18.50 -13.89
C VAL A 55 7.54 -18.86 -15.26
N ARG A 56 6.25 -18.56 -15.44
CA ARG A 56 5.53 -18.79 -16.70
C ARG A 56 5.83 -17.67 -17.68
N ILE A 57 6.06 -18.00 -18.94
CA ILE A 57 6.31 -17.01 -20.00
C ILE A 57 5.32 -17.17 -21.14
N ASP A 58 5.07 -16.06 -21.83
CA ASP A 58 4.33 -16.04 -23.10
C ASP A 58 5.30 -15.80 -24.26
N PRO A 59 5.71 -16.85 -24.99
CA PRO A 59 6.64 -16.74 -26.11
C PRO A 59 6.09 -15.90 -27.27
N ALA A 60 4.77 -15.86 -27.46
CA ALA A 60 4.16 -15.11 -28.57
C ALA A 60 4.23 -13.58 -28.35
N ARG A 61 4.42 -13.15 -27.10
CA ARG A 61 4.55 -11.74 -26.69
C ARG A 61 5.96 -11.37 -26.23
N SER A 62 6.90 -12.31 -26.30
CA SER A 62 8.31 -12.11 -25.94
C SER A 62 9.12 -11.72 -27.18
N ASP A 63 10.19 -10.96 -26.98
CA ASP A 63 11.11 -10.59 -28.08
C ASP A 63 11.82 -11.84 -28.63
N PRO A 64 12.04 -11.96 -29.96
CA PRO A 64 12.67 -13.12 -30.56
C PRO A 64 14.10 -13.30 -30.05
N GLU A 65 14.47 -14.56 -29.79
CA GLU A 65 15.79 -14.94 -29.29
C GLU A 65 16.89 -14.37 -30.19
N SER A 66 17.61 -13.37 -29.67
CA SER A 66 18.77 -12.79 -30.32
C SER A 66 20.01 -13.39 -29.68
N ASP A 67 20.77 -14.16 -30.46
CA ASP A 67 22.01 -14.80 -30.04
C ASP A 67 23.02 -13.78 -29.48
N PRO A 68 23.80 -14.13 -28.44
CA PRO A 68 24.82 -13.25 -27.90
C PRO A 68 26.02 -13.13 -28.85
N GLU A 69 26.33 -11.90 -29.27
CA GLU A 69 27.57 -11.55 -29.96
C GLU A 69 28.78 -11.77 -29.01
N PRO A 70 29.90 -12.33 -29.49
CA PRO A 70 30.96 -12.85 -28.62
C PRO A 70 31.84 -11.76 -27.95
N PRO A 71 32.47 -12.07 -26.80
CA PRO A 71 33.24 -11.10 -26.02
C PRO A 71 34.63 -10.85 -26.62
N SER A 72 35.00 -9.57 -26.80
CA SER A 72 36.39 -9.20 -27.11
C SER A 72 37.27 -9.32 -25.87
N ALA A 73 38.17 -10.31 -25.88
CA ALA A 73 39.20 -10.49 -24.89
C ALA A 73 40.37 -9.50 -25.06
N GLN A 74 40.90 -8.99 -23.95
CA GLN A 74 42.33 -8.71 -23.82
C GLN A 74 42.88 -9.31 -22.51
N PRO A 75 44.15 -9.76 -22.47
CA PRO A 75 44.64 -10.73 -21.48
C PRO A 75 45.69 -10.20 -20.50
N GLY A 76 45.63 -10.72 -19.25
CA GLY A 76 46.75 -10.94 -18.30
C GLY A 76 47.40 -9.70 -17.64
N ALA A 77 47.93 -9.73 -16.42
CA ALA A 77 48.13 -10.80 -15.43
C ALA A 77 48.48 -10.16 -14.06
N ASP A 78 48.32 -10.98 -13.02
CA ASP A 78 48.99 -10.98 -11.72
C ASP A 78 48.61 -9.95 -10.62
N THR A 79 48.08 -10.55 -9.54
CA THR A 79 47.94 -10.05 -8.16
C THR A 79 49.27 -10.31 -7.41
N PRO A 80 49.52 -9.88 -6.14
CA PRO A 80 48.60 -9.35 -5.13
C PRO A 80 49.14 -8.17 -4.27
N ASP A 81 48.27 -7.75 -3.34
CA ASP A 81 48.57 -7.14 -2.04
C ASP A 81 48.50 -5.60 -1.93
N ALA A 82 47.45 -5.16 -1.24
CA ALA A 82 47.52 -4.09 -0.24
C ALA A 82 46.18 -4.04 0.49
N ALA A 83 46.11 -4.73 1.61
CA ALA A 83 45.22 -4.35 2.68
C ALA A 83 45.44 -2.86 3.00
N THR A 84 44.47 -2.01 2.67
CA THR A 84 44.34 -0.71 3.32
C THR A 84 42.87 -0.37 3.53
N ALA A 85 42.55 -0.15 4.80
CA ALA A 85 41.25 0.23 5.31
C ALA A 85 40.68 1.46 4.58
N GLY A 86 39.46 1.31 4.07
CA GLY A 86 38.56 2.41 3.80
C GLY A 86 37.21 2.14 4.48
N ARG A 87 37.08 2.54 5.75
CA ARG A 87 35.79 2.61 6.44
C ARG A 87 34.95 3.74 5.83
N GLY A 88 34.45 3.54 4.61
CA GLY A 88 33.39 4.33 4.01
C GLY A 88 32.11 3.50 4.03
N ALA A 89 31.03 4.01 4.60
CA ALA A 89 29.75 3.32 4.58
C ALA A 89 29.34 3.04 3.11
N ASP A 90 29.19 1.76 2.76
CA ASP A 90 28.71 1.33 1.45
C ASP A 90 27.39 2.07 1.10
N PRO A 91 27.33 2.85 0.00
CA PRO A 91 26.16 3.62 -0.38
C PRO A 91 24.91 2.75 -0.53
N ARG A 92 25.05 1.48 -0.91
CA ARG A 92 23.93 0.52 -1.00
C ARG A 92 23.37 0.17 0.39
N ARG A 93 24.24 -0.05 1.39
CA ARG A 93 23.84 -0.27 2.79
C ARG A 93 23.19 0.97 3.40
N ALA A 94 23.69 2.15 3.07
CA ALA A 94 23.11 3.43 3.51
C ALA A 94 21.71 3.65 2.92
N ALA A 95 21.51 3.36 1.62
CA ALA A 95 20.22 3.45 0.95
C ALA A 95 19.18 2.46 1.53
N LEU A 96 19.58 1.20 1.73
CA LEU A 96 18.72 0.18 2.37
C LEU A 96 18.34 0.58 3.81
N ALA A 97 19.28 1.13 4.57
CA ALA A 97 19.00 1.62 5.91
C ALA A 97 18.06 2.83 5.91
N ALA A 98 18.19 3.75 4.95
CA ALA A 98 17.28 4.87 4.77
C ALA A 98 15.87 4.41 4.41
N GLN A 99 15.73 3.46 3.49
CA GLN A 99 14.45 2.87 3.11
C GLN A 99 13.78 2.18 4.29
N ARG A 100 14.52 1.39 5.08
CA ARG A 100 14.00 0.75 6.30
C ARG A 100 13.52 1.77 7.34
N ARG A 101 14.27 2.86 7.54
CA ARG A 101 13.87 3.95 8.45
C ARG A 101 12.59 4.65 7.98
N ALA A 102 12.47 4.91 6.67
CA ALA A 102 11.27 5.51 6.09
C ALA A 102 10.03 4.62 6.30
N LEU A 103 10.17 3.31 6.04
CA LEU A 103 9.10 2.35 6.26
C LEU A 103 8.67 2.29 7.73
N GLN A 104 9.62 2.14 8.65
CA GLN A 104 9.34 2.13 10.10
C GLN A 104 8.69 3.43 10.58
N GLN A 105 9.04 4.56 9.97
CA GLN A 105 8.40 5.84 10.29
C GLN A 105 6.96 5.88 9.81
N CYS A 106 6.68 5.35 8.62
CA CYS A 106 5.34 5.20 8.08
C CYS A 106 4.46 4.31 8.97
N GLU A 107 4.98 3.14 9.37
CA GLU A 107 4.32 2.21 10.30
C GLU A 107 3.95 2.87 11.62
N ARG A 108 4.92 3.56 12.26
CA ARG A 108 4.68 4.27 13.52
C ARG A 108 3.59 5.32 13.39
N ARG A 109 3.59 6.09 12.30
CA ARG A 109 2.59 7.14 12.05
C ARG A 109 1.21 6.56 11.85
N TYR A 110 1.09 5.47 11.10
CA TYR A 110 -0.19 4.80 10.93
C TYR A 110 -0.73 4.28 12.26
N HIS A 111 0.10 3.59 13.05
CA HIS A 111 -0.31 3.09 14.36
C HIS A 111 -0.71 4.23 15.30
N ASP A 112 -0.03 5.37 15.23
CA ASP A 112 -0.40 6.56 15.97
C ASP A 112 -1.74 7.13 15.52
N GLY A 113 -1.96 7.24 14.20
CA GLY A 113 -3.23 7.64 13.62
C GLY A 113 -4.38 6.74 14.05
N ALA A 114 -4.20 5.42 14.03
CA ALA A 114 -5.20 4.45 14.49
C ALA A 114 -5.54 4.62 15.98
N ARG A 115 -4.53 4.85 16.84
CA ARG A 115 -4.76 5.14 18.27
C ARG A 115 -5.52 6.46 18.47
N ARG A 116 -5.15 7.50 17.72
CA ARG A 116 -5.81 8.82 17.77
C ARG A 116 -7.25 8.75 17.28
N TYR A 117 -7.51 8.01 16.21
CA TYR A 117 -8.87 7.75 15.75
C TYR A 117 -9.70 7.06 16.83
N LYS A 118 -9.14 6.06 17.52
CA LYS A 118 -9.85 5.40 18.62
C LYS A 118 -10.19 6.37 19.77
N ALA A 119 -9.22 7.17 20.21
CA ALA A 119 -9.47 8.19 21.24
C ALA A 119 -10.54 9.19 20.81
N LEU A 120 -10.51 9.62 19.54
CA LEU A 120 -11.53 10.46 18.94
C LEU A 120 -12.92 9.83 19.01
N VAL A 121 -13.03 8.55 18.65
CA VAL A 121 -14.29 7.78 18.67
C VAL A 121 -14.85 7.68 20.09
N GLU A 122 -13.99 7.47 21.10
CA GLU A 122 -14.38 7.42 22.51
C GLU A 122 -14.88 8.78 23.02
N ASP A 123 -14.37 9.88 22.47
CA ASP A 123 -14.70 11.24 22.89
C ASP A 123 -15.82 11.89 22.09
N VAL A 124 -16.24 11.33 20.95
CA VAL A 124 -17.14 11.99 19.99
C VAL A 124 -18.48 12.40 20.60
N GLU A 125 -19.03 11.62 21.53
CA GLU A 125 -20.30 11.95 22.19
C GLU A 125 -20.12 12.91 23.37
N ARG A 126 -18.97 12.85 24.04
CA ARG A 126 -18.66 13.64 25.25
C ARG A 126 -18.15 15.04 24.92
N ALA A 127 -17.35 15.15 23.86
CA ALA A 127 -16.64 16.36 23.46
C ALA A 127 -16.55 16.46 21.92
N PRO A 128 -17.68 16.63 21.22
CA PRO A 128 -17.73 16.52 19.77
C PRO A 128 -16.85 17.55 19.04
N GLU A 129 -16.82 18.82 19.47
CA GLU A 129 -15.96 19.84 18.84
C GLU A 129 -14.46 19.50 18.96
N ALA A 130 -14.05 18.95 20.11
CA ALA A 130 -12.67 18.51 20.32
C ALA A 130 -12.34 17.30 19.43
N ALA A 131 -13.26 16.34 19.30
CA ALA A 131 -13.15 15.23 18.37
C ALA A 131 -13.05 15.72 16.91
N GLY A 132 -13.83 16.72 16.51
CA GLY A 132 -13.72 17.37 15.19
C GLY A 132 -12.37 17.99 14.92
N ALA A 133 -11.83 18.74 15.90
CA ALA A 133 -10.49 19.31 15.80
C ALA A 133 -9.41 18.21 15.68
N GLN A 134 -9.55 17.10 16.41
CA GLN A 134 -8.64 15.96 16.31
C GLN A 134 -8.69 15.28 14.93
N ALA A 135 -9.89 15.07 14.36
CA ALA A 135 -10.05 14.51 13.01
C ALA A 135 -9.36 15.40 11.97
N ARG A 136 -9.62 16.71 12.02
CA ARG A 136 -9.02 17.67 11.08
C ARG A 136 -7.49 17.68 11.18
N ALA A 137 -6.95 17.64 12.40
CA ALA A 137 -5.50 17.58 12.62
C ALA A 137 -4.89 16.29 12.06
N LEU A 138 -5.49 15.13 12.36
CA LEU A 138 -5.02 13.83 11.88
C LEU A 138 -5.02 13.77 10.34
N VAL A 139 -6.12 14.20 9.71
CA VAL A 139 -6.20 14.23 8.25
C VAL A 139 -5.18 15.20 7.66
N GLY A 140 -4.94 16.34 8.29
CA GLY A 140 -3.94 17.28 7.79
C GLY A 140 -2.51 16.76 7.81
N GLU A 141 -2.15 16.00 8.83
CA GLU A 141 -0.87 15.29 8.85
C GLU A 141 -0.78 14.26 7.72
N LEU A 142 -1.85 13.47 7.49
CA LEU A 142 -1.91 12.49 6.40
C LEU A 142 -1.79 13.14 5.01
N VAL A 143 -2.50 14.25 4.77
CA VAL A 143 -2.45 14.99 3.50
C VAL A 143 -1.04 15.53 3.21
N GLY A 144 -0.36 16.01 4.25
CA GLY A 144 1.03 16.46 4.17
C GLY A 144 1.99 15.31 3.85
N ASP A 145 1.79 14.15 4.47
CA ASP A 145 2.67 12.99 4.33
C ASP A 145 2.57 12.27 2.98
N ILE A 146 1.38 12.19 2.39
CA ILE A 146 1.15 11.47 1.12
C ILE A 146 1.95 12.09 -0.03
N GLY A 147 2.26 13.39 0.03
CA GLY A 147 3.07 14.07 -0.98
C GLY A 147 4.52 13.58 -1.09
N GLY A 148 5.06 12.94 -0.04
CA GLY A 148 6.45 12.47 -0.01
C GLY A 148 6.64 10.95 -0.02
N HIS A 149 5.59 10.16 0.25
CA HIS A 149 5.76 8.74 0.60
C HIS A 149 4.61 7.83 0.13
N ALA A 150 3.95 8.15 -1.00
CA ALA A 150 2.78 7.42 -1.51
C ALA A 150 2.97 5.88 -1.57
N GLU A 151 4.15 5.39 -1.99
CA GLU A 151 4.46 3.95 -2.05
C GLU A 151 4.51 3.28 -0.65
N SER A 152 4.89 4.03 0.38
CA SER A 152 5.00 3.50 1.76
C SER A 152 3.63 3.40 2.42
N ALA A 153 2.69 4.27 2.07
CA ALA A 153 1.33 4.29 2.61
C ALA A 153 0.53 3.02 2.21
N ILE A 154 0.76 2.48 1.01
CA ILE A 154 0.08 1.28 0.49
C ILE A 154 0.53 0.01 1.23
N ARG A 155 1.82 -0.06 1.60
CA ARG A 155 2.40 -1.23 2.29
C ARG A 155 1.79 -1.48 3.68
N LEU A 156 1.16 -0.47 4.27
CA LEU A 156 0.57 -0.52 5.61
C LEU A 156 -0.84 -1.13 5.65
N LEU A 157 -1.48 -1.34 4.50
CA LEU A 157 -2.87 -1.81 4.45
C LEU A 157 -2.99 -3.32 4.76
N GLY A 158 -1.90 -4.09 4.66
CA GLY A 158 -1.94 -5.56 4.66
C GLY A 158 -1.48 -6.27 5.94
N ASP A 159 -0.76 -5.60 6.86
CA ASP A 159 0.05 -6.31 7.87
C ASP A 159 -0.19 -5.86 9.32
N ILE A 160 -1.38 -5.31 9.63
CA ILE A 160 -1.61 -4.69 10.93
C ILE A 160 -2.60 -5.52 11.75
N GLN A 161 -2.10 -6.11 12.83
CA GLN A 161 -2.90 -6.74 13.89
C GLN A 161 -3.43 -5.65 14.84
N GLY A 162 -4.73 -5.65 15.17
CA GLY A 162 -5.33 -4.61 16.03
C GLY A 162 -6.84 -4.45 15.89
N ASP A 163 -7.36 -3.31 16.38
CA ASP A 163 -8.77 -2.96 16.28
C ASP A 163 -9.18 -2.76 14.81
N ARG A 164 -9.99 -3.69 14.30
CA ARG A 164 -10.45 -3.72 12.91
C ARG A 164 -11.19 -2.44 12.52
N GLY A 165 -11.89 -1.78 13.46
CA GLY A 165 -12.63 -0.55 13.19
C GLY A 165 -11.70 0.63 12.90
N ALA A 166 -10.71 0.84 13.76
CA ALA A 166 -9.72 1.90 13.58
C ALA A 166 -8.85 1.67 12.33
N GLN A 167 -8.47 0.42 12.07
CA GLN A 167 -7.72 0.06 10.86
C GLN A 167 -8.54 0.30 9.59
N HIS A 168 -9.82 -0.09 9.58
CA HIS A 168 -10.70 0.16 8.45
C HIS A 168 -10.81 1.66 8.15
N ALA A 169 -11.07 2.49 9.16
CA ALA A 169 -11.13 3.94 8.99
C ALA A 169 -9.83 4.53 8.44
N MET A 170 -8.68 4.13 8.99
CA MET A 170 -7.36 4.58 8.52
C MET A 170 -7.07 4.12 7.08
N ASN A 171 -7.37 2.86 6.76
CA ASN A 171 -7.15 2.29 5.44
C ASN A 171 -7.99 3.01 4.37
N VAL A 172 -9.28 3.18 4.63
CA VAL A 172 -10.18 3.91 3.73
C VAL A 172 -9.71 5.35 3.54
N THR A 173 -9.25 6.01 4.60
CA THR A 173 -8.69 7.38 4.53
C THR A 173 -7.46 7.45 3.63
N VAL A 174 -6.48 6.57 3.86
CA VAL A 174 -5.25 6.53 3.05
C VAL A 174 -5.56 6.26 1.58
N LEU A 175 -6.42 5.29 1.30
CA LEU A 175 -6.85 4.95 -0.06
C LEU A 175 -7.59 6.10 -0.74
N ALA A 176 -8.51 6.76 -0.04
CA ALA A 176 -9.26 7.91 -0.56
C ALA A 176 -8.32 9.07 -0.89
N LEU A 177 -7.37 9.39 -0.01
CA LEU A 177 -6.41 10.47 -0.23
C LEU A 177 -5.45 10.18 -1.39
N LEU A 178 -4.98 8.93 -1.53
CA LEU A 178 -4.16 8.50 -2.66
C LEU A 178 -4.94 8.64 -3.98
N LEU A 179 -6.20 8.20 -4.00
CA LEU A 179 -7.08 8.32 -5.15
C LEU A 179 -7.34 9.79 -5.50
N GLY A 180 -7.70 10.62 -4.51
CA GLY A 180 -7.94 12.05 -4.70
C GLY A 180 -6.73 12.75 -5.31
N ARG A 181 -5.52 12.43 -4.85
CA ARG A 181 -4.29 12.96 -5.45
C ARG A 181 -4.06 12.49 -6.88
N ALA A 182 -4.29 11.20 -7.15
CA ALA A 182 -4.19 10.66 -8.51
C ALA A 182 -5.18 11.34 -9.48
N LEU A 183 -6.33 11.79 -8.96
CA LEU A 183 -7.33 12.57 -9.69
C LEU A 183 -7.03 14.08 -9.74
N GLY A 184 -5.93 14.55 -9.13
CA GLY A 184 -5.52 15.95 -9.15
C GLY A 184 -6.24 16.85 -8.14
N PHE A 185 -6.76 16.29 -7.03
CA PHE A 185 -7.38 17.12 -5.98
C PHE A 185 -6.32 17.93 -5.24
N GLU A 186 -6.63 19.22 -5.04
CA GLU A 186 -5.83 20.14 -4.26
C GLU A 186 -5.98 19.93 -2.75
N ALA A 187 -5.07 20.52 -1.96
CA ALA A 187 -5.02 20.30 -0.51
C ALA A 187 -6.37 20.52 0.22
N PRO A 188 -7.18 21.56 -0.06
CA PRO A 188 -8.48 21.72 0.59
C PRO A 188 -9.48 20.59 0.27
N ALA A 189 -9.49 20.10 -0.98
CA ALA A 189 -10.35 18.99 -1.38
C ALA A 189 -9.88 17.67 -0.76
N LEU A 190 -8.57 17.46 -0.67
CA LEU A 190 -7.99 16.30 0.03
C LEU A 190 -8.31 16.32 1.53
N GLN A 191 -8.29 17.48 2.16
CA GLN A 191 -8.69 17.65 3.56
C GLN A 191 -10.14 17.21 3.79
N ALA A 192 -11.07 17.70 2.97
CA ALA A 192 -12.48 17.32 3.06
C ALA A 192 -12.68 15.82 2.78
N LEU A 193 -12.04 15.29 1.73
CA LEU A 193 -12.10 13.87 1.38
C LEU A 193 -11.55 12.97 2.50
N GLY A 194 -10.42 13.35 3.10
CA GLY A 194 -9.83 12.61 4.21
C GLY A 194 -10.71 12.62 5.46
N GLN A 195 -11.33 13.76 5.80
CA GLN A 195 -12.27 13.84 6.93
C GLN A 195 -13.50 12.98 6.68
N ALA A 196 -14.08 13.05 5.47
CA ALA A 196 -15.22 12.21 5.08
C ALA A 196 -14.86 10.71 5.15
N ALA A 197 -13.70 10.32 4.63
CA ALA A 197 -13.24 8.93 4.64
C ALA A 197 -12.95 8.41 6.06
N LEU A 198 -12.33 9.24 6.91
CA LEU A 198 -12.00 8.88 8.28
C LEU A 198 -13.26 8.64 9.12
N LEU A 199 -14.31 9.44 8.88
CA LEU A 199 -15.54 9.45 9.69
C LEU A 199 -16.72 8.74 9.01
N HIS A 200 -16.55 8.14 7.82
CA HIS A 200 -17.65 7.64 6.99
C HIS A 200 -18.61 6.68 7.72
N ASP A 201 -18.07 5.90 8.67
CA ASP A 201 -18.79 4.88 9.42
C ASP A 201 -19.05 5.27 10.89
N ILE A 202 -18.78 6.52 11.29
CA ILE A 202 -18.87 6.97 12.71
C ILE A 202 -20.27 6.80 13.30
N GLY A 203 -21.32 6.88 12.47
CA GLY A 203 -22.70 6.69 12.92
C GLY A 203 -23.03 5.28 13.40
N LYS A 204 -22.19 4.28 13.08
CA LYS A 204 -22.34 2.91 13.62
C LYS A 204 -22.25 2.85 15.14
N LEU A 205 -21.63 3.85 15.78
CA LEU A 205 -21.55 3.96 17.24
C LEU A 205 -22.93 4.05 17.90
N ARG A 206 -23.88 4.72 17.24
CA ARG A 206 -25.25 4.90 17.73
C ARG A 206 -26.18 3.74 17.43
N LEU A 207 -25.72 2.77 16.65
CA LEU A 207 -26.49 1.56 16.37
C LEU A 207 -26.41 0.59 17.55
N PRO A 208 -27.51 -0.14 17.85
CA PRO A 208 -27.46 -1.27 18.76
C PRO A 208 -26.40 -2.28 18.34
N GLU A 209 -25.73 -2.91 19.31
CA GLU A 209 -24.61 -3.84 19.05
C GLU A 209 -24.98 -4.95 18.05
N VAL A 210 -26.20 -5.49 18.18
CA VAL A 210 -26.74 -6.55 17.30
C VAL A 210 -26.91 -6.16 15.84
N VAL A 211 -26.90 -4.87 15.51
CA VAL A 211 -26.96 -4.36 14.13
C VAL A 211 -25.80 -3.43 13.79
N ARG A 212 -24.75 -3.37 14.62
CA ARG A 212 -23.61 -2.46 14.39
C ARG A 212 -22.75 -2.89 13.20
N HIS A 213 -22.62 -4.19 13.01
CA HIS A 213 -21.88 -4.79 11.90
C HIS A 213 -22.85 -5.48 10.97
N LYS A 214 -22.72 -5.21 9.66
CA LYS A 214 -23.58 -5.83 8.66
C LYS A 214 -23.47 -7.36 8.74
N ASP A 215 -24.63 -8.00 8.76
CA ASP A 215 -24.77 -9.45 8.61
C ASP A 215 -25.67 -9.73 7.40
N ASP A 216 -25.40 -10.82 6.69
CA ASP A 216 -26.20 -11.28 5.56
C ASP A 216 -27.51 -11.94 6.03
N ALA A 217 -27.58 -12.38 7.29
CA ALA A 217 -28.77 -12.94 7.92
C ALA A 217 -29.69 -11.88 8.56
N PHE A 218 -29.46 -10.59 8.33
CA PHE A 218 -30.32 -9.53 8.85
C PHE A 218 -31.78 -9.68 8.39
N THR A 219 -32.68 -9.59 9.37
CA THR A 219 -34.10 -9.35 9.08
C THR A 219 -34.29 -7.98 8.41
N PRO A 220 -35.41 -7.74 7.71
CA PRO A 220 -35.69 -6.44 7.11
C PRO A 220 -35.63 -5.27 8.12
N ALA A 221 -36.04 -5.49 9.37
CA ALA A 221 -35.96 -4.49 10.43
C ALA A 221 -34.52 -4.19 10.84
N GLN A 222 -33.67 -5.22 10.98
CA GLN A 222 -32.25 -5.06 11.30
C GLN A 222 -31.49 -4.38 10.17
N LEU A 223 -31.78 -4.74 8.91
CA LEU A 223 -31.18 -4.07 7.76
C LEU A 223 -31.56 -2.58 7.71
N LYS A 224 -32.84 -2.26 7.96
CA LYS A 224 -33.30 -0.87 8.03
C LYS A 224 -32.60 -0.08 9.14
N ALA A 225 -32.39 -0.69 10.31
CA ALA A 225 -31.62 -0.06 11.39
C ALA A 225 -30.15 0.12 11.01
N TYR A 226 -29.51 -0.86 10.37
CA TYR A 226 -28.15 -0.71 9.88
C TYR A 226 -28.03 0.42 8.85
N GLN A 227 -29.01 0.57 7.96
CA GLN A 227 -29.04 1.62 6.94
C GLN A 227 -29.18 3.04 7.48
N SER A 228 -29.49 3.24 8.78
CA SER A 228 -29.56 4.58 9.37
C SER A 228 -28.21 5.12 9.84
N HIS A 229 -27.13 4.32 9.84
CA HIS A 229 -25.81 4.81 10.28
C HIS A 229 -25.29 6.02 9.50
N PRO A 230 -25.56 6.24 8.21
CA PRO A 230 -25.08 7.44 7.52
C PRO A 230 -25.75 8.70 8.07
N ASP A 231 -27.05 8.65 8.37
CA ASP A 231 -27.80 9.78 8.94
C ASP A 231 -27.33 10.09 10.37
N GLU A 232 -27.12 9.05 11.18
CA GLU A 232 -26.53 9.18 12.52
C GLU A 232 -25.12 9.76 12.47
N GLY A 233 -24.32 9.33 11.48
CA GLY A 233 -22.98 9.83 11.23
C GLY A 233 -22.99 11.30 10.87
N ALA A 234 -23.88 11.72 9.97
CA ALA A 234 -24.03 13.12 9.58
C ALA A 234 -24.44 14.00 10.78
N ALA A 235 -25.26 13.50 11.70
CA ALA A 235 -25.61 14.21 12.92
C ALA A 235 -24.41 14.38 13.86
N LEU A 236 -23.56 13.34 14.01
CA LEU A 236 -22.33 13.42 14.79
C LEU A 236 -21.32 14.40 14.17
N VAL A 237 -21.08 14.30 12.87
CA VAL A 237 -20.14 15.18 12.15
C VAL A 237 -20.54 16.66 12.26
N ARG A 238 -21.84 16.97 12.17
CA ARG A 238 -22.34 18.33 12.42
C ARG A 238 -22.05 18.81 13.84
N ALA A 239 -22.26 17.95 14.85
CA ALA A 239 -21.92 18.28 16.23
C ALA A 239 -20.41 18.49 16.43
N MET A 240 -19.58 17.86 15.61
CA MET A 240 -18.12 18.01 15.61
C MET A 240 -17.63 19.34 15.00
N GLY A 241 -18.51 20.18 14.44
CA GLY A 241 -18.11 21.43 13.79
C GLY A 241 -17.31 21.21 12.48
N LEU A 242 -17.65 20.13 11.78
CA LEU A 242 -17.15 19.80 10.45
C LEU A 242 -18.26 20.04 9.42
N ASP A 243 -17.88 20.54 8.24
CA ASP A 243 -18.78 20.88 7.12
C ASP A 243 -19.04 19.67 6.20
#